data_AF-A0A534WFL2-F1
#
_entry.id   AF-A0A534WFL2-F1
#
_cell.length_a   1.000
_cell.length_b   1.000
_cell.length_c   1.000
_cell.angle_alpha   90.00
_cell.angle_beta   90.00
_cell.angle_gamma   90.00
#
_symmetry.space_group_name_H-M   'P 1'
#
loop_
_entity.id
_entity.type
_entity.pdbx_description
1 polymer ?
#
loop_
_entity_poly.entity_id
_entity_poly.type
_entity_poly.pdbx_seq_one_letter_code
_entity_poly.pdbx_strand_id
1 'polypeptide(L)' 'LAVEMFCYQACKAAAALAAALGGLDALVFTGGIGEHAGEVRERICAGLSHLGRFAVQVIAADEERVIARHAGELLSLS' A
#
# COMPACT_ATOMS: atom_id res chain seq x y z
N LEU A 1 -19.17 7.58 -8.13
CA LEU A 1 -19.32 7.44 -6.66
C LEU A 1 -18.49 6.28 -6.08
N ALA A 2 -18.65 5.02 -6.51
CA ALA A 2 -17.97 3.89 -5.85
C ALA A 2 -16.43 4.01 -5.82
N VAL A 3 -15.79 4.28 -6.96
CA VAL A 3 -14.32 4.46 -7.05
C VAL A 3 -13.84 5.64 -6.22
N GLU A 4 -14.62 6.73 -6.19
CA GLU A 4 -14.29 7.93 -5.43
C GLU A 4 -14.35 7.66 -3.93
N MET A 5 -15.41 7.02 -3.44
CA MET A 5 -15.50 6.58 -2.04
C MET A 5 -14.38 5.60 -1.68
N PHE A 6 -14.03 4.68 -2.58
CA PHE A 6 -12.89 3.78 -2.38
C PHE A 6 -11.57 4.56 -2.20
N CYS A 7 -11.27 5.50 -3.11
CA CYS A 7 -10.07 6.33 -3.03
C CYS A 7 -10.05 7.17 -1.75
N TYR A 8 -11.19 7.75 -1.38
CA TYR A 8 -11.32 8.53 -0.15
C TYR A 8 -11.03 7.68 1.10
N GLN A 9 -11.60 6.47 1.18
CA GLN A 9 -11.39 5.57 2.31
C GLN A 9 -9.94 5.08 2.39
N ALA A 10 -9.32 4.74 1.25
CA ALA A 10 -7.92 4.36 1.18
C ALA A 10 -6.99 5.52 1.61
N CYS A 11 -7.26 6.73 1.13
CA CYS A 11 -6.53 7.93 1.54
C CYS A 11 -6.67 8.20 3.04
N LYS A 12 -7.89 8.09 3.58
CA LYS A 12 -8.16 8.28 5.01
C LYS A 12 -7.38 7.26 5.86
N ALA A 13 -7.36 6.00 5.47
CA ALA A 13 -6.63 4.96 6.18
C ALA A 13 -5.11 5.20 6.15
N ALA A 14 -4.56 5.53 4.96
CA ALA A 14 -3.14 5.84 4.81
C ALA A 14 -2.72 7.08 5.62
N ALA A 15 -3.52 8.15 5.60
CA ALA A 15 -3.25 9.37 6.37
C ALA A 15 -3.29 9.11 7.88
N ALA A 16 -4.22 8.29 8.36
CA ALA A 16 -4.30 7.92 9.77
C ALA A 16 -3.04 7.15 10.23
N LEU A 17 -2.57 6.21 9.41
CA LEU A 17 -1.33 5.47 9.68
C LEU A 17 -0.11 6.40 9.65
N ALA A 18 -0.01 7.28 8.66
CA ALA A 18 1.08 8.25 8.57
C ALA A 18 1.12 9.15 9.82
N ALA A 19 -0.04 9.64 10.29
CA ALA A 19 -0.13 10.42 11.51
C ALA A 19 0.32 9.61 12.75
N ALA A 20 -0.10 8.34 12.86
CA ALA A 20 0.29 7.46 13.95
C ALA A 20 1.79 7.12 13.97
N LEU A 21 2.42 7.04 12.79
CA LEU A 21 3.85 6.75 12.63
C LEU A 21 4.74 8.00 12.68
N GLY A 22 4.16 9.20 12.68
CA GLY A 22 4.88 10.47 12.70
C GLY A 22 5.37 10.96 11.33
N GLY A 23 4.86 10.40 10.23
CA GLY A 23 5.24 10.77 8.88
C GLY A 23 4.95 9.68 7.85
N LEU A 24 5.36 9.94 6.61
CA LEU A 24 5.27 9.00 5.49
C LEU A 24 6.52 9.13 4.60
N ASP A 25 7.40 8.14 4.63
CA ASP A 25 8.57 8.10 3.73
C ASP A 25 8.24 7.46 2.37
N ALA A 26 7.41 6.41 2.39
CA ALA A 26 7.04 5.66 1.20
C ALA A 26 5.61 5.12 1.28
N LEU A 27 4.93 5.08 0.14
CA LEU A 27 3.64 4.45 -0.06
C LEU A 27 3.75 3.37 -1.14
N VAL A 28 3.43 2.13 -0.77
CA VAL A 28 3.48 0.98 -1.68
C VAL A 28 2.06 0.56 -2.04
N PHE A 29 1.80 0.47 -3.34
CA PHE A 29 0.60 -0.16 -3.88
C PHE A 29 0.90 -1.59 -4.32
N THR A 30 0.00 -2.51 -3.99
CA THR A 30 0.09 -3.94 -4.34
C THR A 30 -1.33 -4.51 -4.49
N GLY A 31 -1.43 -5.76 -4.95
CA GLY A 31 -2.70 -6.43 -5.25
C GLY A 31 -3.39 -5.84 -6.49
N GLY A 32 -4.43 -6.51 -6.99
CA GLY A 32 -5.00 -6.21 -8.32
C GLY A 32 -5.31 -4.72 -8.58
N ILE A 33 -6.02 -4.06 -7.66
CA ILE A 33 -6.33 -2.62 -7.81
C ILE A 33 -5.07 -1.76 -7.68
N GLY A 34 -4.25 -2.00 -6.65
CA GLY A 34 -3.04 -1.23 -6.41
C GLY A 34 -2.03 -1.34 -7.56
N GLU A 35 -1.94 -2.51 -8.20
CA GLU A 35 -1.00 -2.80 -9.28
C GLU A 35 -1.48 -2.25 -10.62
N HIS A 36 -2.76 -2.43 -10.96
CA HIS A 36 -3.24 -2.19 -12.31
C HIS A 36 -4.06 -0.92 -12.50
N ALA A 37 -4.64 -0.35 -11.43
CA ALA A 37 -5.48 0.86 -11.54
C ALA A 37 -4.67 2.14 -11.28
N GLY A 38 -3.99 2.64 -12.32
CA GLY A 38 -3.18 3.87 -12.23
C GLY A 38 -3.95 5.09 -11.71
N GLU A 39 -5.17 5.31 -12.23
CA GLU A 39 -6.03 6.42 -11.80
C GLU A 39 -6.37 6.38 -10.31
N VAL A 40 -6.55 5.19 -9.74
CA VAL A 40 -6.82 5.02 -8.30
C VAL A 40 -5.59 5.45 -7.49
N ARG A 41 -4.39 5.04 -7.90
CA ARG A 41 -3.15 5.46 -7.25
C ARG A 41 -2.97 6.98 -7.29
N GLU A 42 -3.22 7.60 -8.44
CA GLU A 42 -3.12 9.04 -8.61
C GLU A 42 -4.05 9.80 -7.67
N ARG A 43 -5.32 9.38 -7.58
CA ARG A 43 -6.32 9.99 -6.68
C ARG A 43 -5.91 9.87 -5.20
N ILE A 44 -5.41 8.71 -4.79
CA ILE A 44 -4.95 8.50 -3.41
C ILE A 44 -3.71 9.35 -3.12
N CYS A 45 -2.73 9.39 -4.03
CA CYS A 45 -1.52 10.20 -3.86
C CYS A 45 -1.83 11.69 -3.82
N ALA A 46 -2.78 12.17 -4.64
CA ALA A 46 -3.23 13.56 -4.60
C ALA A 46 -3.84 13.92 -3.24
N GLY A 47 -4.66 13.04 -2.65
CA GLY A 47 -5.24 13.23 -1.33
C GLY A 47 -4.22 13.28 -0.19
N LEU A 48 -3.08 12.61 -0.35
CA LEU A 48 -1.99 12.56 0.63
C LEU A 48 -0.90 13.62 0.42
N SER A 49 -1.00 14.44 -0.63
CA SER A 49 0.03 15.42 -1.01
C SER A 49 0.42 16.42 0.10
N HIS A 50 -0.49 16.68 1.04
CA HIS A 50 -0.26 17.56 2.19
C HIS A 50 0.72 16.99 3.23
N LEU A 51 1.03 15.68 3.17
CA LEU A 51 2.02 15.03 4.04
C LEU A 51 3.48 15.28 3.59
N GLY A 52 3.67 16.00 2.49
CA GLY A 52 4.99 16.26 1.91
C GLY A 52 5.36 15.25 0.82
N ARG A 53 6.65 15.18 0.51
CA ARG A 53 7.17 14.30 -0.55
C ARG A 53 7.51 12.93 0.02
N PHE A 54 6.87 11.89 -0.52
CA PHE A 54 7.14 10.50 -0.22
C PHE A 54 7.42 9.70 -1.50
N ALA A 55 8.12 8.59 -1.38
CA ALA A 55 8.32 7.66 -2.49
C ALA A 55 7.01 6.90 -2.78
N VAL A 56 6.71 6.68 -4.06
CA VAL A 56 5.57 5.85 -4.48
C VAL A 56 6.09 4.66 -5.25
N GLN A 57 5.69 3.46 -4.85
CA GLN A 57 6.10 2.21 -5.49
C GLN A 57 4.90 1.34 -5.78
N VAL A 58 5.01 0.53 -6.83
CA VAL A 58 4.08 -0.55 -7.13
C VAL A 58 4.87 -1.85 -7.07
N ILE A 59 4.49 -2.73 -6.16
CA ILE A 59 5.18 -4.01 -5.94
C ILE A 59 4.16 -5.12 -6.17
N ALA A 60 4.47 -6.04 -7.07
CA ALA A 60 3.64 -7.21 -7.33
C ALA A 60 3.56 -8.09 -6.08
N ALA A 61 2.34 -8.44 -5.67
CA ALA A 61 2.13 -9.42 -4.63
C ALA A 61 2.56 -10.81 -5.12
N ASP A 62 3.26 -11.55 -4.25
CA ASP A 62 3.66 -12.94 -4.49
C ASP A 62 3.42 -13.72 -3.19
N GLU A 63 2.12 -13.97 -2.94
CA GLU A 63 1.62 -14.54 -1.69
C GLU A 63 2.15 -15.97 -1.49
N GLU A 64 2.18 -16.76 -2.57
CA GLU A 64 2.69 -18.13 -2.57
C GLU A 64 4.16 -18.18 -2.16
N ARG A 65 5.01 -17.28 -2.69
CA ARG A 65 6.41 -17.22 -2.28
C ARG A 65 6.59 -16.77 -0.83
N VAL A 66 5.76 -15.84 -0.35
CA VAL A 66 5.79 -15.41 1.06
C VAL A 66 5.43 -16.58 1.98
N ILE A 67 4.37 -17.33 1.66
CA ILE A 67 3.98 -18.54 2.41
C ILE A 67 5.10 -19.57 2.39
N ALA A 68 5.65 -19.87 1.20
CA ALA A 68 6.72 -20.85 1.06
C ALA A 68 7.97 -20.46 1.87
N ARG A 69 8.34 -19.18 1.88
CA ARG A 69 9.45 -18.66 2.69
C ARG A 69 9.21 -18.88 4.18
N HIS A 70 8.06 -18.47 4.71
CA HIS A 70 7.76 -18.61 6.13
C HIS A 70 7.65 -20.08 6.55
N ALA A 71 7.08 -20.94 5.70
CA ALA A 71 7.05 -22.38 5.95
C ALA A 71 8.46 -22.98 5.98
N GLY A 72 9.33 -22.58 5.04
CA GLY A 72 10.73 -23.00 5.00
C GLY A 72 11.52 -22.58 6.24
N GLU A 73 11.34 -21.33 6.70
CA GLU A 73 11.97 -20.83 7.93
C GLU A 73 11.57 -21.67 9.15
N LEU A 74 10.28 -21.99 9.32
CA LEU A 74 9.79 -22.82 10.41
C LEU A 74 10.37 -24.25 10.38
N LEU A 75 10.43 -24.86 9.20
CA LEU A 75 10.97 -26.21 9.03
C LEU A 75 12.50 -26.26 9.18
N SER A 76 13.20 -25.15 8.97
CA SER A 76 14.65 -25.05 9.18
C SER A 76 15.07 -24.88 10.65
N LEU A 77 14.10 -24.60 11.54
CA LEU A 77 14.30 -24.44 12.98
C LEU A 77 13.97 -25.71 13.78
N SER A 78 13.44 -26.76 13.13
CA SER A 78 13.12 -28.07 13.71
C SER A 78 14.17 -29.11 13.35
#